data_AF-A0A0D6EAW1-F1
#
_entry.id   AF-A0A0D6EAW1-F1
#
_cell.length_a   1.000
_cell.length_b   1.000
_cell.length_c   1.000
_cell.angle_alpha   90.00
_cell.angle_beta   90.00
_cell.angle_gamma   90.00
#
_symmetry.space_group_name_H-M   'P 1'
#
loop_
_entity.id
_entity.type
_entity.pdbx_description
1 polymer ?
#
loop_
_entity_poly.entity_id
_entity_poly.type
_entity_poly.pdbx_seq_one_letter_code
_entity_poly.pdbx_strand_id
1 'polypeptide(L)'
;MLTSDNPFSTALALILSMDSALISIVALSLQVSLMAVMIASLIALPLGAALALWCFPGRNIVIVALNALMGLPPVVAGLCVYLLLSRAGPLGEWGLLFTPTAMVIAQVILVLPIIAALTRQQVEALHSEYAEQLNSLGLTRFRMIPTLLWDARFGLLTVILAGFGRASAEVGAVMIVGGNIDGVTRVMTTSIVLETSKGNLPIALGLGIILLVLVTMINAIAHIIGETSKRRLG
;
A
#
# COMPACT_ATOMS: atom_id res chain seq x y z
N MET A 1 11.91 45.80 2.11
CA MET A 1 12.82 44.77 2.66
C MET A 1 12.28 44.32 4.02
N LEU A 2 11.27 43.45 4.05
CA LEU A 2 10.73 42.78 5.25
C LEU A 2 9.93 41.55 4.76
N THR A 3 10.61 40.55 4.24
CA THR A 3 10.05 39.21 3.99
C THR A 3 11.12 38.18 4.34
N SER A 4 11.26 37.93 5.63
CA SER A 4 11.80 36.67 6.11
C SER A 4 10.75 35.57 5.86
N ASP A 5 10.47 35.29 4.59
CA ASP A 5 9.54 34.22 4.19
C ASP A 5 10.28 32.89 4.36
N ASN A 6 10.39 32.45 5.62
CA ASN A 6 10.88 31.12 5.92
C ASN A 6 9.93 30.11 5.25
N PRO A 7 10.41 29.25 4.33
CA PRO A 7 9.54 28.28 3.66
C PRO A 7 8.74 27.41 4.62
N PHE A 8 9.26 27.18 5.83
CA PHE A 8 8.56 26.49 6.91
C PHE A 8 7.37 27.27 7.47
N SER A 9 7.49 28.59 7.68
CA SER A 9 6.36 29.39 8.17
C SER A 9 5.24 29.49 7.12
N THR A 10 5.61 29.59 5.85
CA THR A 10 4.65 29.59 4.74
C THR A 10 3.98 28.21 4.59
N ALA A 11 4.74 27.12 4.72
CA ALA A 11 4.19 25.76 4.74
C ALA A 11 3.19 25.57 5.88
N LEU A 12 3.52 26.03 7.09
CA LEU A 12 2.63 25.94 8.25
C LEU A 12 1.36 26.78 8.06
N ALA A 13 1.49 27.99 7.50
CA ALA A 13 0.34 28.82 7.16
C ALA A 13 -0.58 28.13 6.15
N LEU A 14 -0.02 27.51 5.10
CA LEU A 14 -0.81 26.74 4.12
C LEU A 14 -1.57 25.58 4.77
N ILE A 15 -0.92 24.81 5.65
CA ILE A 15 -1.54 23.72 6.40
C ILE A 15 -2.68 24.24 7.30
N LEU A 16 -2.42 25.30 8.07
CA LEU A 16 -3.40 25.89 8.99
C LEU A 16 -4.57 26.54 8.25
N SER A 17 -4.31 27.13 7.08
CA SER A 17 -5.33 27.72 6.20
C SER A 17 -6.16 26.68 5.47
N MET A 18 -5.81 25.38 5.56
CA MET A 18 -6.52 24.30 4.89
C MET A 18 -6.65 24.55 3.39
N ASP A 19 -5.52 24.89 2.76
CA ASP A 19 -5.48 25.21 1.33
C ASP A 19 -6.14 24.12 0.46
N SER A 20 -7.02 24.55 -0.44
CA SER A 20 -7.85 23.65 -1.24
C SER A 20 -7.02 22.72 -2.15
N ALA A 21 -5.88 23.20 -2.67
CA ALA A 21 -5.01 22.39 -3.49
C ALA A 21 -4.32 21.31 -2.64
N LEU A 22 -3.79 21.67 -1.47
CA LEU A 22 -3.22 20.68 -0.54
C LEU A 22 -4.23 19.59 -0.16
N ILE A 23 -5.46 19.97 0.19
CA ILE A 23 -6.50 19.02 0.58
C ILE A 23 -6.83 18.07 -0.57
N SER A 24 -6.99 18.57 -1.79
CA SER A 24 -7.29 17.74 -2.95
C SER A 24 -6.20 16.69 -3.23
N ILE A 25 -4.92 17.10 -3.11
CA ILE A 25 -3.76 16.21 -3.29
C ILE A 25 -3.71 15.15 -2.19
N VAL A 26 -3.95 15.54 -0.93
CA VAL A 26 -3.95 14.64 0.21
C VAL A 26 -5.10 13.63 0.09
N ALA A 27 -6.30 14.09 -0.24
CA ALA A 27 -7.49 13.26 -0.39
C ALA A 27 -7.31 12.23 -1.51
N LEU A 28 -6.83 12.66 -2.68
CA LEU A 28 -6.56 11.75 -3.80
C LEU A 28 -5.47 10.72 -3.44
N SER A 29 -4.40 11.16 -2.78
CA SER A 29 -3.32 10.25 -2.34
C SER A 29 -3.82 9.19 -1.37
N LEU A 30 -4.68 9.56 -0.41
CA LEU A 30 -5.30 8.62 0.52
C LEU A 30 -6.29 7.70 -0.21
N GLN A 31 -7.12 8.24 -1.11
CA GLN A 31 -8.08 7.45 -1.88
C GLN A 31 -7.40 6.36 -2.70
N VAL A 32 -6.36 6.72 -3.47
CA VAL A 32 -5.63 5.79 -4.33
C VAL A 32 -4.91 4.72 -3.48
N SER A 33 -4.19 5.13 -2.44
CA SER A 33 -3.44 4.18 -1.59
C SER A 33 -4.35 3.25 -0.78
N LEU A 34 -5.43 3.76 -0.18
CA LEU A 34 -6.37 2.93 0.57
C LEU A 34 -7.11 1.95 -0.35
N MET A 35 -7.53 2.39 -1.53
CA MET A 35 -8.22 1.52 -2.47
C MET A 35 -7.30 0.43 -3.01
N ALA A 36 -6.05 0.76 -3.32
CA ALA A 36 -5.05 -0.23 -3.72
C ALA A 36 -4.77 -1.25 -2.62
N VAL A 37 -4.58 -0.81 -1.37
CA VAL A 37 -4.35 -1.71 -0.23
C VAL A 37 -5.56 -2.59 0.04
N MET A 38 -6.78 -2.05 -0.06
CA MET A 38 -8.01 -2.80 0.14
C MET A 38 -8.17 -3.91 -0.91
N ILE A 39 -8.01 -3.58 -2.19
CA ILE A 39 -8.08 -4.53 -3.30
C ILE A 39 -6.96 -5.58 -3.17
N ALA A 40 -5.72 -5.13 -2.90
CA ALA A 40 -4.59 -6.02 -2.70
C ALA A 40 -4.84 -6.97 -1.52
N SER A 41 -5.35 -6.48 -0.39
CA SER A 41 -5.64 -7.31 0.79
C SER A 41 -6.71 -8.36 0.51
N LEU A 42 -7.78 -7.99 -0.20
CA LEU A 42 -8.86 -8.92 -0.54
C LEU A 42 -8.36 -10.14 -1.33
N ILE A 43 -7.33 -9.95 -2.15
CA ILE A 43 -6.72 -11.00 -2.97
C ILE A 43 -5.56 -11.68 -2.23
N ALA A 44 -4.68 -10.89 -1.60
CA ALA A 44 -3.43 -11.35 -1.01
C ALA A 44 -3.63 -12.13 0.29
N LEU A 45 -4.62 -11.77 1.12
CA LEU A 45 -4.90 -12.48 2.37
C LEU A 45 -5.29 -13.96 2.12
N PRO A 46 -6.31 -14.26 1.29
CA PRO A 46 -6.66 -15.65 1.00
C PRO A 46 -5.54 -16.35 0.22
N LEU A 47 -4.82 -15.65 -0.67
CA LEU A 47 -3.69 -16.23 -1.40
C LEU A 47 -2.53 -16.63 -0.46
N GLY A 48 -2.18 -15.78 0.49
CA GLY A 48 -1.15 -16.05 1.50
C GLY A 48 -1.54 -17.22 2.40
N ALA A 49 -2.79 -17.25 2.87
CA ALA A 49 -3.30 -18.36 3.67
C ALA A 49 -3.35 -19.69 2.89
N ALA A 50 -3.76 -19.62 1.62
CA ALA A 50 -3.75 -20.76 0.70
C ALA A 50 -2.33 -21.34 0.56
N LEU A 51 -1.33 -20.49 0.32
CA LEU A 51 0.07 -20.91 0.20
C LEU A 51 0.65 -21.46 1.51
N ALA A 52 0.14 -21.03 2.66
CA ALA A 52 0.52 -21.60 3.95
C ALA A 52 0.01 -23.03 4.13
N LEU A 53 -1.23 -23.33 3.68
CA LEU A 53 -1.91 -24.60 3.93
C LEU A 53 -1.74 -25.67 2.83
N TRP A 54 -1.55 -25.27 1.57
CA TRP A 54 -1.43 -26.22 0.47
C TRP A 54 0.01 -26.55 0.10
N CYS A 55 0.36 -27.84 0.25
CA CYS A 55 1.59 -28.43 -0.28
C CYS A 55 1.36 -29.00 -1.68
N PHE A 56 1.89 -28.34 -2.71
CA PHE A 56 1.90 -28.78 -4.11
C PHE A 56 3.33 -28.65 -4.69
N PRO A 57 3.73 -29.43 -5.71
CA PRO A 57 5.12 -29.55 -6.14
C PRO A 57 5.78 -28.24 -6.62
N GLY A 58 5.01 -27.20 -6.96
CA GLY A 58 5.51 -25.87 -7.35
C GLY A 58 5.45 -24.80 -6.24
N ARG A 59 5.04 -25.15 -5.01
CA ARG A 59 4.79 -24.17 -3.92
C ARG A 59 5.99 -23.28 -3.63
N ASN A 60 7.19 -23.87 -3.54
CA ASN A 60 8.41 -23.13 -3.22
C ASN A 60 8.76 -22.09 -4.29
N ILE A 61 8.49 -22.38 -5.56
CA ILE A 61 8.70 -21.42 -6.66
C ILE A 61 7.79 -20.21 -6.47
N VAL A 62 6.52 -20.43 -6.13
CA VAL A 62 5.57 -19.33 -5.86
C VAL A 62 6.01 -18.50 -4.67
N ILE A 63 6.48 -19.14 -3.59
CA ILE A 63 6.99 -18.44 -2.40
C ILE A 63 8.22 -17.58 -2.75
N VAL A 64 9.18 -18.14 -3.48
CA VAL A 64 10.38 -17.42 -3.93
C VAL A 64 9.98 -16.25 -4.84
N ALA A 65 9.05 -16.46 -5.77
CA ALA A 65 8.56 -15.40 -6.65
C ALA A 65 7.88 -14.27 -5.87
N LEU A 66 7.00 -14.57 -4.91
CA LEU A 66 6.38 -13.55 -4.06
C LEU A 66 7.41 -12.76 -3.27
N ASN A 67 8.38 -13.44 -2.64
CA ASN A 67 9.47 -12.78 -1.92
C ASN A 67 10.35 -11.91 -2.82
N ALA A 68 10.64 -12.36 -4.05
CA ALA A 68 11.38 -11.57 -5.03
C ALA A 68 10.59 -10.32 -5.45
N LEU A 69 9.27 -10.45 -5.64
CA LEU A 69 8.39 -9.34 -6.00
C LEU A 69 8.20 -8.32 -4.87
N MET A 70 8.47 -8.66 -3.60
CA MET A 70 8.54 -7.67 -2.53
C MET A 70 9.62 -6.61 -2.78
N GLY A 71 10.71 -7.00 -3.47
CA GLY A 71 11.81 -6.12 -3.88
C GLY A 71 11.65 -5.53 -5.28
N LEU A 72 10.49 -5.69 -5.93
CA LEU A 72 10.26 -5.23 -7.30
C LEU A 72 10.52 -3.71 -7.41
N PRO A 73 11.46 -3.26 -8.28
CA PRO A 73 11.70 -1.85 -8.47
C PRO A 73 10.42 -1.15 -8.94
N PRO A 74 9.90 -0.15 -8.20
CA PRO A 74 8.61 0.45 -8.52
C PRO A 74 8.54 1.08 -9.91
N VAL A 75 9.64 1.69 -10.35
CA VAL A 75 9.76 2.30 -11.67
C VAL A 75 9.53 1.26 -12.78
N VAL A 76 10.06 0.04 -12.61
CA VAL A 76 9.89 -1.06 -13.58
C VAL A 76 8.45 -1.53 -13.57
N ALA A 77 7.84 -1.73 -12.40
CA ALA A 77 6.44 -2.10 -12.30
C ALA A 77 5.51 -1.06 -12.97
N GLY A 78 5.77 0.23 -12.71
CA GLY A 78 5.06 1.33 -13.33
C GLY A 78 5.20 1.35 -14.84
N LEU A 79 6.42 1.12 -15.36
CA LEU A 79 6.66 1.02 -16.79
C LEU A 79 5.92 -0.16 -17.42
N CYS A 80 5.89 -1.33 -16.79
CA CYS A 80 5.11 -2.46 -17.27
C CYS A 80 3.61 -2.10 -17.36
N VAL A 81 3.04 -1.50 -16.32
CA VAL A 81 1.64 -1.06 -16.31
C VAL A 81 1.38 0.00 -17.38
N TYR A 82 2.29 0.96 -17.53
CA TYR A 82 2.23 1.97 -18.58
C TYR A 82 2.16 1.34 -19.96
N LEU A 83 3.07 0.40 -20.28
CA LEU A 83 3.10 -0.25 -21.58
C LEU A 83 1.82 -1.05 -21.84
N LEU A 84 1.29 -1.75 -20.82
CA LEU A 84 0.04 -2.49 -20.92
C LEU A 84 -1.17 -1.58 -21.23
N LEU A 85 -1.28 -0.44 -20.54
CA LEU A 85 -2.39 0.50 -20.64
C LEU A 85 -2.19 1.58 -21.72
N SER A 86 -1.01 1.67 -22.31
CA SER A 86 -0.73 2.60 -23.41
C SER A 86 -1.60 2.27 -24.62
N ARG A 87 -1.87 3.25 -25.49
CA ARG A 87 -2.72 3.05 -26.68
C ARG A 87 -2.24 1.92 -27.61
N ALA A 88 -0.94 1.67 -27.66
CA ALA A 88 -0.34 0.57 -28.43
C ALA A 88 -0.23 -0.74 -27.64
N GLY A 89 -0.59 -0.71 -26.36
CA GLY A 89 -0.57 -1.85 -25.45
C GLY A 89 -1.81 -2.72 -25.56
N PRO A 90 -1.74 -3.97 -25.05
CA PRO A 90 -2.84 -4.93 -25.11
C PRO A 90 -4.11 -4.48 -24.38
N LEU A 91 -4.01 -3.60 -23.38
CA LEU A 91 -5.13 -3.04 -22.64
C LEU A 91 -5.38 -1.56 -22.97
N GLY A 92 -4.81 -1.08 -24.09
CA GLY A 92 -4.89 0.32 -24.50
C GLY A 92 -6.30 0.81 -24.82
N GLU A 93 -7.19 -0.09 -25.26
CA GLU A 93 -8.59 0.22 -25.59
C GLU A 93 -9.39 0.74 -24.39
N TRP A 94 -8.96 0.43 -23.16
CA TRP A 94 -9.64 0.87 -21.94
C TRP A 94 -9.38 2.34 -21.60
N GLY A 95 -8.36 2.97 -22.21
CA GLY A 95 -8.09 4.40 -22.03
C GLY A 95 -7.79 4.81 -20.58
N LEU A 96 -7.28 3.90 -19.74
CA LEU A 96 -7.08 4.15 -18.30
C LEU A 96 -5.77 4.88 -17.98
N LEU A 97 -4.84 5.01 -18.93
CA LEU A 97 -3.56 5.68 -18.67
C LEU A 97 -3.79 7.13 -18.22
N PHE A 98 -3.00 7.59 -17.24
CA PHE A 98 -3.15 8.91 -16.61
C PHE A 98 -4.46 9.12 -15.83
N THR A 99 -5.00 8.04 -15.26
CA THR A 99 -6.15 8.10 -14.34
C THR A 99 -5.79 7.58 -12.94
N PRO A 100 -6.53 7.98 -11.90
CA PRO A 100 -6.42 7.39 -10.56
C PRO A 100 -6.60 5.87 -10.57
N THR A 101 -7.45 5.34 -11.46
CA THR A 101 -7.67 3.90 -11.60
C THR A 101 -6.39 3.16 -12.01
N ALA A 102 -5.64 3.69 -12.97
CA ALA A 102 -4.37 3.09 -13.37
C ALA A 102 -3.31 3.18 -12.26
N MET A 103 -3.33 4.25 -11.46
CA MET A 103 -2.47 4.38 -10.27
C MET A 103 -2.81 3.31 -9.22
N VAL A 104 -4.10 3.05 -8.97
CA VAL A 104 -4.57 1.97 -8.08
C VAL A 104 -4.06 0.62 -8.58
N ILE A 105 -4.19 0.31 -9.87
CA ILE A 105 -3.70 -0.95 -10.46
C ILE A 105 -2.18 -1.11 -10.23
N ALA A 106 -1.40 -0.06 -10.51
CA ALA A 106 0.04 -0.09 -10.31
C ALA A 106 0.41 -0.34 -8.84
N GLN A 107 -0.28 0.30 -7.91
CA GLN A 107 -0.06 0.09 -6.48
C GLN A 107 -0.53 -1.30 -6.02
N VAL A 108 -1.62 -1.85 -6.54
CA VAL A 108 -2.05 -3.23 -6.24
C VAL A 108 -0.95 -4.21 -6.60
N ILE A 109 -0.33 -4.08 -7.78
CA ILE A 109 0.76 -4.95 -8.22
C ILE A 109 1.97 -4.88 -7.28
N LEU A 110 2.27 -3.71 -6.74
CA LEU A 110 3.37 -3.51 -5.79
C LEU A 110 3.07 -4.03 -4.38
N VAL A 111 1.83 -3.86 -3.91
CA VAL A 111 1.42 -4.14 -2.53
C VAL A 111 1.03 -5.60 -2.33
N LEU A 112 0.39 -6.22 -3.33
CA LEU A 112 -0.08 -7.60 -3.27
C LEU A 112 1.01 -8.62 -2.85
N PRO A 113 2.22 -8.65 -3.45
CA PRO A 113 3.23 -9.63 -3.06
C PRO A 113 3.69 -9.47 -1.60
N ILE A 114 3.74 -8.22 -1.10
CA ILE A 114 4.11 -7.91 0.28
C ILE A 114 3.06 -8.47 1.25
N ILE A 115 1.78 -8.18 1.01
CA ILE A 115 0.70 -8.68 1.86
C ILE A 115 0.64 -10.21 1.79
N ALA A 116 0.71 -10.80 0.60
CA ALA A 116 0.59 -12.25 0.42
C ALA A 116 1.73 -13.01 1.12
N ALA A 117 2.98 -12.54 0.98
CA ALA A 117 4.14 -13.18 1.58
C ALA A 117 4.11 -13.11 3.12
N LEU A 118 3.77 -11.95 3.68
CA LEU A 118 3.71 -11.76 5.13
C LEU A 118 2.49 -12.47 5.74
N THR A 119 1.34 -12.48 5.07
CA THR A 119 0.17 -13.28 5.50
C THR A 119 0.50 -14.76 5.52
N ARG A 120 1.19 -15.27 4.50
CA ARG A 120 1.65 -16.66 4.48
C ARG A 120 2.51 -16.99 5.71
N GLN A 121 3.46 -16.12 6.07
CA GLN A 121 4.30 -16.31 7.27
C GLN A 121 3.47 -16.36 8.56
N GLN A 122 2.53 -15.44 8.74
CA GLN A 122 1.64 -15.41 9.91
C GLN A 122 0.74 -16.65 9.99
N VAL A 123 0.14 -17.07 8.89
CA VAL A 123 -0.76 -18.21 8.84
C VAL A 123 -0.01 -19.53 9.00
N GLU A 124 1.20 -19.66 8.45
CA GLU A 124 2.03 -20.86 8.59
C GLU A 124 2.46 -21.07 10.06
N ALA A 125 2.80 -19.99 10.77
CA ALA A 125 3.10 -20.05 12.20
C ALA A 125 1.91 -20.57 13.02
N LEU A 126 0.71 -19.99 12.82
CA LEU A 126 -0.50 -20.45 13.53
C LEU A 126 -0.93 -21.86 13.11
N HIS A 127 -0.79 -22.22 11.84
CA HIS A 127 -1.11 -23.56 11.39
C HIS A 127 -0.21 -24.60 12.06
N SER A 128 1.08 -24.30 12.25
CA SER A 128 2.00 -25.20 12.95
C SER A 128 1.64 -25.40 14.43
N GLU A 129 1.07 -24.38 15.06
CA GLU A 129 0.61 -24.43 16.46
C GLU A 129 -0.72 -25.18 16.62
N TYR A 130 -1.66 -24.99 15.69
CA TYR A 130 -3.02 -25.53 15.77
C TYR A 130 -3.28 -26.76 14.91
N ALA A 131 -2.24 -27.33 14.30
CA ALA A 131 -2.39 -28.43 13.33
C ALA A 131 -3.19 -29.61 13.91
N GLU A 132 -2.85 -30.06 15.13
CA GLU A 132 -3.51 -31.21 15.77
C GLU A 132 -4.98 -30.92 16.10
N GLN A 133 -5.27 -29.72 16.60
CA GLN A 133 -6.61 -29.27 16.96
C GLN A 133 -7.49 -29.13 15.73
N LEU A 134 -7.00 -28.50 14.66
CA LEU A 134 -7.74 -28.35 13.41
C LEU A 134 -7.99 -29.69 12.73
N ASN A 135 -7.03 -30.62 12.80
CA ASN A 135 -7.18 -31.97 12.23
C ASN A 135 -8.14 -32.84 13.05
N SER A 136 -8.10 -32.78 14.38
CA SER A 136 -9.03 -33.53 15.25
C SER A 136 -10.48 -33.07 15.11
N LEU A 137 -10.71 -31.79 14.82
CA LEU A 137 -12.02 -31.24 14.46
C LEU A 137 -12.44 -31.57 13.01
N GLY A 138 -11.60 -32.25 12.23
CA GLY A 138 -11.90 -32.67 10.87
C GLY A 138 -12.04 -31.52 9.87
N LEU A 139 -11.38 -30.37 10.12
CA LEU A 139 -11.46 -29.23 9.21
C LEU A 139 -10.74 -29.54 7.90
N THR A 140 -11.39 -29.21 6.77
CA THR A 140 -10.73 -29.18 5.47
C THR A 140 -9.90 -27.90 5.33
N ARG A 141 -8.87 -27.90 4.48
CA ARG A 141 -7.99 -26.74 4.28
C ARG A 141 -8.76 -25.46 3.89
N PHE A 142 -9.82 -25.58 3.10
CA PHE A 142 -10.70 -24.46 2.76
C PHE A 142 -11.43 -23.86 3.97
N ARG A 143 -11.79 -24.68 4.96
CA ARG A 143 -12.40 -24.23 6.21
C ARG A 143 -11.35 -23.67 7.18
N MET A 144 -10.11 -24.15 7.13
CA MET A 144 -9.02 -23.60 7.94
C MET A 144 -8.64 -22.18 7.55
N ILE A 145 -8.73 -21.79 6.27
CA ILE A 145 -8.37 -20.43 5.81
C ILE A 145 -9.09 -19.31 6.58
N PRO A 146 -10.43 -19.23 6.56
CA PRO A 146 -11.12 -18.16 7.27
C PRO A 146 -10.89 -18.22 8.79
N THR A 147 -10.76 -19.43 9.36
CA THR A 147 -10.46 -19.61 10.80
C THR A 147 -9.10 -19.03 11.16
N LEU A 148 -8.04 -19.38 10.42
CA LEU A 148 -6.69 -18.90 10.68
C LEU A 148 -6.54 -17.42 10.34
N LEU A 149 -7.21 -16.91 9.31
CA LEU A 149 -7.23 -15.47 9.02
C LEU A 149 -7.93 -14.67 10.14
N TRP A 150 -9.00 -15.22 10.71
CA TRP A 150 -9.71 -14.60 11.83
C TRP A 150 -8.85 -14.55 13.10
N ASP A 151 -8.15 -15.64 13.39
CA ASP A 151 -7.24 -15.72 14.54
C ASP A 151 -6.00 -14.83 14.35
N ALA A 152 -5.43 -14.84 13.14
CA ALA A 152 -4.30 -14.01 12.77
C ALA A 152 -4.62 -12.50 12.67
N ARG A 153 -5.88 -12.08 12.78
CA ARG A 153 -6.34 -10.72 12.41
C ARG A 153 -5.47 -9.59 12.94
N PHE A 154 -4.94 -9.69 14.16
CA PHE A 154 -4.09 -8.65 14.74
C PHE A 154 -2.70 -8.58 14.10
N GLY A 155 -2.13 -9.75 13.76
CA GLY A 155 -0.92 -9.81 12.95
C GLY A 155 -1.17 -9.38 11.51
N LEU A 156 -2.34 -9.73 10.95
CA LEU A 156 -2.72 -9.32 9.59
C LEU A 156 -2.96 -7.83 9.48
N LEU A 157 -3.46 -7.15 10.53
CA LEU A 157 -3.50 -5.70 10.55
C LEU A 157 -2.10 -5.10 10.36
N THR A 158 -1.07 -5.66 11.01
CA THR A 158 0.31 -5.20 10.82
C THR A 158 0.81 -5.45 9.39
N VAL A 159 0.41 -6.56 8.77
CA VAL A 159 0.70 -6.85 7.36
C VAL A 159 0.03 -5.85 6.42
N ILE A 160 -1.25 -5.53 6.63
CA ILE A 160 -1.99 -4.57 5.82
C ILE A 160 -1.37 -3.17 5.95
N LEU A 161 -0.94 -2.77 7.16
CA LEU A 161 -0.22 -1.51 7.37
C LEU A 161 1.12 -1.47 6.63
N ALA A 162 1.88 -2.57 6.62
CA ALA A 162 3.11 -2.64 5.84
C ALA A 162 2.84 -2.40 4.35
N GLY A 163 1.74 -2.98 3.83
CA GLY A 163 1.24 -2.70 2.48
C GLY A 163 0.86 -1.23 2.27
N PHE A 164 0.16 -0.62 3.24
CA PHE A 164 -0.18 0.81 3.20
C PHE A 164 1.05 1.72 3.26
N GLY A 165 2.05 1.41 4.08
CA GLY A 165 3.33 2.10 4.11
C GLY A 165 4.04 2.05 2.75
N ARG A 166 4.01 0.89 2.09
CA ARG A 166 4.54 0.76 0.73
C ARG A 166 3.78 1.63 -0.28
N ALA A 167 2.44 1.64 -0.23
CA ALA A 167 1.59 2.39 -1.15
C ALA A 167 1.72 3.91 -0.95
N SER A 168 1.73 4.38 0.30
CA SER A 168 1.82 5.81 0.63
C SER A 168 3.19 6.42 0.31
N ALA A 169 4.25 5.62 0.36
CA ALA A 169 5.60 6.01 -0.04
C ALA A 169 5.87 5.87 -1.55
N GLU A 170 4.88 5.43 -2.35
CA GLU A 170 5.10 5.18 -3.77
C GLU A 170 5.18 6.49 -4.57
N VAL A 171 6.29 6.65 -5.31
CA VAL A 171 6.54 7.81 -6.18
C VAL A 171 6.65 7.37 -7.63
N GLY A 172 7.50 6.39 -7.91
CA GLY A 172 7.95 6.06 -9.27
C GLY A 172 6.84 5.49 -10.14
N ALA A 173 6.15 4.45 -9.65
CA ALA A 173 5.11 3.79 -10.43
C ALA A 173 3.93 4.73 -10.70
N VAL A 174 3.54 5.50 -9.67
CA VAL A 174 2.43 6.43 -9.73
C VAL A 174 2.76 7.64 -10.61
N MET A 175 4.01 8.14 -10.58
CA MET A 175 4.46 9.20 -11.49
C MET A 175 4.37 8.75 -12.96
N ILE A 176 4.86 7.54 -13.28
CA ILE A 176 4.87 7.02 -14.65
C ILE A 176 3.46 6.79 -15.19
N VAL A 177 2.60 6.17 -14.39
CA VAL A 177 1.25 5.76 -14.83
C VAL A 177 0.25 6.91 -14.73
N GLY A 178 0.37 7.76 -13.71
CA GLY A 178 -0.54 8.86 -13.42
C GLY A 178 -0.16 10.17 -14.10
N GLY A 179 1.13 10.43 -14.35
CA GLY A 179 1.60 11.65 -15.04
C GLY A 179 1.56 12.94 -14.21
N ASN A 180 1.14 12.88 -12.93
CA ASN A 180 1.10 14.01 -12.00
C ASN A 180 0.30 15.24 -12.50
N ILE A 181 -0.85 14.96 -13.12
CA ILE A 181 -1.73 15.95 -13.75
C ILE A 181 -2.48 16.73 -12.68
N ASP A 182 -2.47 18.05 -12.81
CA ASP A 182 -3.12 18.96 -11.87
C ASP A 182 -4.62 18.69 -11.77
N GLY A 183 -5.14 18.62 -10.54
CA GLY A 183 -6.54 18.32 -10.27
C GLY A 183 -7.03 16.91 -10.62
N VAL A 184 -6.19 16.03 -11.19
CA VAL A 184 -6.62 14.70 -11.67
C VAL A 184 -5.81 13.55 -11.07
N THR A 185 -4.48 13.58 -11.13
CA THR A 185 -3.60 12.46 -10.70
C THR A 185 -2.47 12.88 -9.78
N ARG A 186 -2.54 14.11 -9.27
CA ARG A 186 -1.52 14.66 -8.38
C ARG A 186 -1.66 14.11 -6.96
N VAL A 187 -0.67 13.33 -6.53
CA VAL A 187 -0.58 12.78 -5.17
C VAL A 187 0.56 13.42 -4.37
N MET A 188 0.58 13.22 -3.05
CA MET A 188 1.54 13.87 -2.17
C MET A 188 2.99 13.65 -2.61
N THR A 189 3.36 12.40 -2.86
CA THR A 189 4.73 12.00 -3.23
C THR A 189 5.21 12.61 -4.55
N THR A 190 4.37 12.59 -5.60
CA THR A 190 4.70 13.16 -6.90
C THR A 190 4.74 14.69 -6.87
N SER A 191 3.88 15.31 -6.06
CA SER A 191 3.87 16.75 -5.83
C SER A 191 5.11 17.24 -5.11
N ILE A 192 5.57 16.52 -4.08
CA ILE A 192 6.81 16.85 -3.37
C ILE A 192 7.98 16.89 -4.35
N VAL A 193 8.11 15.88 -5.23
CA VAL A 193 9.16 15.84 -6.26
C VAL A 193 9.04 17.00 -7.24
N LEU A 194 7.83 17.27 -7.74
CA LEU A 194 7.59 18.33 -8.72
C LEU A 194 7.88 19.73 -8.14
N GLU A 195 7.32 20.04 -6.96
CA GLU A 195 7.45 21.36 -6.36
C GLU A 195 8.88 21.62 -5.87
N THR A 196 9.58 20.59 -5.40
CA THR A 196 11.02 20.69 -5.11
C THR A 196 11.81 21.02 -6.39
N SER A 197 11.49 20.35 -7.51
CA SER A 197 12.17 20.59 -8.79
C SER A 197 11.89 21.98 -9.38
N LYS A 198 10.75 22.59 -9.03
CA LYS A 198 10.40 23.98 -9.40
C LYS A 198 11.00 25.02 -8.45
N GLY A 199 11.63 24.62 -7.35
CA GLY A 199 12.09 25.53 -6.30
C GLY A 199 10.98 26.05 -5.37
N ASN A 200 9.75 25.53 -5.49
CA ASN A 200 8.62 25.89 -4.63
C ASN A 200 8.62 25.05 -3.34
N LEU A 201 9.60 25.34 -2.48
CA LEU A 201 9.82 24.60 -1.23
C LEU A 201 8.65 24.68 -0.23
N PRO A 202 7.89 25.78 -0.08
CA PRO A 202 6.77 25.83 0.88
C PRO A 202 5.73 24.73 0.67
N ILE A 203 5.30 24.49 -0.58
CA ILE A 203 4.29 23.45 -0.89
C ILE A 203 4.89 22.05 -0.68
N ALA A 204 6.13 21.82 -1.13
CA ALA A 204 6.81 20.55 -0.95
C ALA A 204 6.98 20.19 0.53
N LEU A 205 7.39 21.16 1.36
CA LEU A 205 7.52 20.99 2.82
C LEU A 205 6.16 20.75 3.47
N GLY A 206 5.13 21.51 3.09
CA GLY A 206 3.78 21.34 3.61
C GLY A 206 3.24 19.92 3.37
N LEU A 207 3.32 19.43 2.14
CA LEU A 207 2.93 18.07 1.78
C LEU A 207 3.79 17.01 2.47
N GLY A 208 5.10 17.24 2.59
CA GLY A 208 6.02 16.33 3.29
C GLY A 208 5.68 16.19 4.78
N ILE A 209 5.40 17.29 5.45
CA ILE A 209 4.97 17.29 6.86
C ILE A 209 3.64 16.55 7.01
N ILE A 210 2.65 16.84 6.17
CA ILE A 210 1.36 16.15 6.19
C ILE A 210 1.53 14.64 5.99
N LEU A 211 2.32 14.24 4.99
CA LEU A 211 2.58 12.83 4.69
C LEU A 211 3.23 12.12 5.89
N LEU A 212 4.26 12.72 6.49
CA LEU A 212 4.94 12.16 7.66
C LEU A 212 3.99 12.02 8.85
N VAL A 213 3.19 13.04 9.15
CA VAL A 213 2.21 13.02 10.24
C VAL A 213 1.15 11.95 9.99
N LEU A 214 0.61 11.85 8.77
CA LEU A 214 -0.40 10.85 8.43
C LEU A 214 0.14 9.43 8.57
N VAL A 215 1.31 9.14 7.98
CA VAL A 215 1.91 7.79 8.02
C VAL A 215 2.27 7.40 9.45
N THR A 216 2.85 8.31 10.23
CA THR A 216 3.16 8.03 11.65
C THR A 216 1.90 7.84 12.49
N MET A 217 0.88 8.67 12.32
CA MET A 217 -0.40 8.55 13.03
C MET A 217 -1.09 7.22 12.72
N ILE A 218 -1.19 6.83 11.44
CA ILE A 218 -1.81 5.57 11.01
C ILE A 218 -1.05 4.37 11.59
N ASN A 219 0.28 4.37 11.49
CA ASN A 219 1.11 3.29 12.04
C ASN A 219 1.02 3.23 13.58
N ALA A 220 1.01 4.37 14.28
CA ALA A 220 0.92 4.43 15.73
C ALA A 220 -0.43 3.91 16.24
N ILE A 221 -1.54 4.38 15.65
CA ILE A 221 -2.89 3.91 16.00
C ILE A 221 -2.97 2.39 15.85
N ALA A 222 -2.48 1.88 14.73
CA ALA A 222 -2.62 0.47 14.45
C ALA A 222 -1.63 -0.42 15.24
N HIS A 223 -0.46 0.12 15.63
CA HIS A 223 0.42 -0.51 16.60
C HIS A 223 -0.26 -0.64 17.98
N ILE A 224 -0.87 0.45 18.48
CA ILE A 224 -1.59 0.47 19.76
C ILE A 224 -2.76 -0.52 19.74
N ILE A 225 -3.53 -0.58 18.66
CA ILE A 225 -4.64 -1.55 18.50
C ILE A 225 -4.10 -2.98 18.52
N GLY A 226 -3.00 -3.25 17.83
CA GLY A 226 -2.37 -4.57 17.80
C GLY A 226 -1.86 -5.01 19.17
N GLU A 227 -1.20 -4.11 19.91
CA GLU A 227 -0.62 -4.42 21.22
C GLU A 227 -1.69 -4.57 22.31
N THR A 228 -2.67 -3.68 22.34
CA THR A 228 -3.78 -3.72 23.32
C THR A 228 -4.60 -5.00 23.17
N SER A 229 -4.72 -5.51 21.94
CA SER A 229 -5.48 -6.73 21.65
C SER A 229 -4.70 -8.00 22.00
N LYS A 230 -3.38 -8.02 21.79
CA LYS A 230 -2.52 -9.12 22.26
C LYS A 230 -2.53 -9.25 23.79
N ARG A 231 -2.53 -8.12 24.50
CA ARG A 231 -2.56 -8.09 25.98
C ARG A 231 -3.92 -8.48 26.60
N ARG A 232 -5.02 -8.50 25.83
CA ARG A 232 -6.36 -8.87 26.31
C ARG A 232 -6.71 -10.35 26.08
N LEU A 233 -5.94 -11.06 25.24
CA LEU A 233 -6.19 -12.44 24.85
C LEU A 233 -5.10 -13.43 25.30
N GLY A 234 -4.00 -12.93 25.87
CA GLY A 234 -3.04 -13.71 26.66
C GLY A 234 -3.26 -13.47 28.14
#